data_AF-A0A9E0UDP1-F1
#
_entry.id   AF-A0A9E0UDP1-F1
#
_cell.length_a   1.000
_cell.length_b   1.000
_cell.length_c   1.000
_cell.angle_alpha   90.00
_cell.angle_beta   90.00
_cell.angle_gamma   90.00
#
_symmetry.space_group_name_H-M   'P 1'
#
loop_
_entity.id
_entity.type
_entity.pdbx_description
1 polymer ?
#
loop_
_entity_poly.entity_id
_entity_poly.type
_entity_poly.pdbx_seq_one_letter_code
_entity_poly.pdbx_strand_id
1 'polypeptide(L)' 'MPSPFPRIGFVSLGCPKATVDSERILTQLRAEGYGITPSYDG' A
#
# COMPACT_ATOMS: atom_id res chain seq x y z
N MET A 1 1.01 22.41 4.93
CA MET A 1 2.26 21.64 5.19
C MET A 1 2.06 20.25 4.61
N PRO A 2 2.76 19.87 3.53
CA PRO A 2 2.65 18.50 3.02
C PRO A 2 3.25 17.56 4.09
N SER A 3 2.48 16.56 4.47
CA SER A 3 2.88 15.53 5.44
C SER A 3 4.20 14.88 5.00
N PRO A 4 5.20 14.74 5.90
CA PRO A 4 6.56 14.29 5.55
C PRO A 4 6.66 12.82 5.12
N PHE A 5 5.54 12.10 5.05
CA PHE A 5 5.49 10.71 4.63
C PHE A 5 4.69 10.57 3.32
N PRO A 6 5.32 10.04 2.25
CA PRO A 6 4.59 9.71 1.03
C PRO A 6 3.45 8.72 1.36
N ARG A 7 2.23 9.10 1.02
CA ARG A 7 1.05 8.23 1.15
C ARG A 7 0.85 7.45 -0.14
N ILE A 8 0.68 6.15 -0.02
CA ILE A 8 0.49 5.24 -1.14
C ILE A 8 -0.88 4.56 -1.04
N GLY A 9 -1.50 4.34 -2.18
CA GLY A 9 -2.67 3.47 -2.30
C GLY A 9 -2.26 2.17 -2.97
N PHE A 10 -2.72 1.03 -2.45
CA PHE A 10 -2.49 -0.29 -3.04
C PHE A 10 -3.79 -0.89 -3.59
N VAL A 11 -3.78 -1.29 -4.86
CA VAL A 11 -4.92 -1.93 -5.54
C VAL A 11 -4.46 -3.26 -6.11
N SER A 12 -5.10 -4.34 -5.66
CA SER A 12 -4.90 -5.66 -6.25
C SER A 12 -5.94 -5.85 -7.35
N LEU A 13 -5.50 -5.94 -8.61
CA LEU A 13 -6.38 -6.16 -9.77
C LEU A 13 -6.87 -7.61 -9.92
N GLY A 14 -6.83 -8.39 -8.84
CA GLY A 14 -7.38 -9.74 -8.79
C GLY A 14 -6.59 -10.74 -9.64
N CYS A 15 -5.48 -11.23 -9.10
CA CYS A 15 -4.79 -12.39 -9.65
C CYS A 15 -4.65 -13.44 -8.54
N PRO A 16 -5.37 -14.58 -8.59
CA PRO A 16 -5.45 -15.53 -7.48
C PRO A 16 -4.11 -16.21 -7.12
N LYS A 17 -3.04 -15.97 -7.90
CA LYS A 17 -1.67 -16.39 -7.58
C LYS A 17 -0.85 -15.37 -6.78
N ALA A 18 -1.28 -14.11 -6.71
CA ALA A 18 -0.49 -12.99 -6.17
C ALA A 18 -1.05 -12.43 -4.85
N THR A 19 -1.93 -13.16 -4.19
CA THR A 19 -2.55 -12.75 -2.92
C THR A 19 -1.47 -12.62 -1.83
N VAL A 20 -0.54 -13.57 -1.77
CA VAL A 20 0.56 -13.58 -0.79
C VAL A 20 1.62 -12.51 -1.11
N ASP A 21 1.87 -12.24 -2.40
CA ASP A 21 2.77 -11.15 -2.82
C ASP A 21 2.22 -9.78 -2.43
N SER A 22 0.91 -9.60 -2.53
CA SER A 22 0.23 -8.36 -2.12
C SER A 22 0.43 -8.07 -0.63
N GLU A 23 0.32 -9.09 0.23
CA GLU A 23 0.53 -8.95 1.68
C GLU A 23 2.00 -8.65 2.04
N ARG A 24 2.94 -9.28 1.32
CA ARG A 24 4.38 -9.02 1.48
C ARG A 24 4.76 -7.59 1.10
N ILE A 25 4.23 -7.10 -0.03
CA ILE A 25 4.44 -5.73 -0.49
C ILE A 25 3.92 -4.72 0.53
N LEU A 26 2.69 -4.90 1.04
CA LEU A 26 2.11 -4.02 2.06
C LEU A 26 2.92 -4.01 3.37
N THR A 27 3.45 -5.17 3.77
CA THR A 27 4.26 -5.29 4.99
C THR A 27 5.58 -4.54 4.85
N GLN A 28 6.25 -4.67 3.70
CA GLN A 28 7.50 -3.97 3.40
C GLN A 28 7.30 -2.45 3.36
N LEU A 29 6.24 -1.98 2.72
CA LEU A 29 5.92 -0.55 2.64
C LEU A 29 5.62 0.06 4.02
N ARG A 30 4.97 -0.69 4.92
CA ARG A 30 4.82 -0.27 6.33
C ARG A 30 6.15 -0.20 7.07
N ALA A 31 7.04 -1.16 6.84
CA ALA A 31 8.37 -1.18 7.46
C ALA A 31 9.25 -0.01 6.99
N GLU A 32 9.08 0.42 5.74
CA GLU A 32 9.75 1.59 5.16
C GLU A 32 9.15 2.94 5.62
N GLY A 33 8.04 2.91 6.39
CA GLY A 33 7.42 4.10 6.95
C GLY A 33 6.43 4.80 6.02
N TYR A 34 5.96 4.14 4.95
CA TYR A 34 4.92 4.68 4.09
C TYR A 34 3.54 4.64 4.76
N GLY A 35 2.78 5.73 4.60
CA GLY A 35 1.39 5.77 5.03
C GLY A 35 0.49 5.10 3.99
N ILE A 36 -0.18 4.01 4.35
CA ILE A 36 -1.12 3.32 3.46
C ILE A 36 -2.51 3.95 3.64
N THR A 37 -3.08 4.46 2.56
CA THR A 37 -4.45 5.03 2.59
C THR A 37 -5.45 3.92 2.25
N PRO A 38 -6.48 3.67 3.10
CA PRO A 38 -7.47 2.61 2.88
C PRO A 38 -8.48 2.94 1.76
N SER A 39 -8.41 4.14 1.18
CA SER A 39 -9.38 4.64 0.22
C SER A 39 -8.67 5.49 -0.83
N TYR A 40 -9.08 5.31 -2.08
CA TYR A 40 -8.62 6.10 -3.22
C TYR A 40 -9.52 7.31 -3.50
N ASP A 41 -10.40 7.65 -2.55
CA ASP A 41 -11.27 8.82 -2.61
C ASP A 41 -10.38 10.07 -2.45
N GLY A 42 -9.97 10.61 -3.60
CA GLY A 42 -9.35 11.92 -3.73
C GLY A 42 -10.39 12.98 -4.01
#